data_AF-A0A5J9TTZ7-F1
#
_entry.id   AF-A0A5J9TTZ7-F1
#
_cell.length_a   1.000
_cell.length_b   1.000
_cell.length_c   1.000
_cell.angle_alpha   90.00
_cell.angle_beta   90.00
_cell.angle_gamma   90.00
#
_symmetry.space_group_name_H-M   'P 1'
#
loop_
_entity.id
_entity.type
_entity.pdbx_description
1 polymer ?
#
loop_
_entity_poly.entity_id
_entity_poly.type
_entity_poly.pdbx_seq_one_letter_code
_entity_poly.pdbx_strand_id
1 'polypeptide(L)'
;MASTSSAEEAEARSILERAATSSFPPLHAVHHLLSVGVCVRCILRLFGAYSSACSCSSLTALVLHSFLEEHDDSIKKESCQCLSTDDSYCSVCLGVLLPAYHQDNETEMTDGLSHIDKISSMISQAVKREGYQVDEFSLEISLPPVLAANERAARLYMKQKYGNENWFKDKTLPQQTMSVKEALRLLIVPSLEKQMNAKHGNNSFRIRLTYTHSDALQKLQSLLPNDNGRKRKTESRNGRDTSGETHKTNSICDSDKNTISESDSFIYKTLEGIRDEELCNLFQWPPEKVSKSCHLEISCVRSPIYIGGRYLKLSRNVSQSCWIIDDERMGEASVEEIIGEGVRAICRGDSYKFHAAGREDIDVRMLGSGRPFLVEVLNVRSIPSAIEVQQIAEKINNSEKKYVRVRNLKLVGSEIWTMMREGEAEKQKQYAALIWTSRELTETDLQSISLTKDMEIIQKTPIRVLHRRSPLERKRTIHWMEIEKVADSSNYYLLLLCTQAGTYIKEFVHGDLGRTHPSIGSMLGCRAEILQLDVTDVKMDFLQ
;
A
#
# COMPACT_ATOMS: atom_id res chain seq x y z
N MET A 1 -38.82 -27.52 -7.16
CA MET A 1 -37.38 -27.88 -7.18
C MET A 1 -36.97 -28.68 -8.42
N ALA A 2 -37.83 -29.50 -9.04
CA ALA A 2 -37.52 -30.19 -10.31
C ALA A 2 -37.58 -29.31 -11.58
N SER A 3 -38.20 -28.13 -11.52
CA SER A 3 -38.37 -27.24 -12.69
C SER A 3 -37.23 -26.24 -12.91
N THR A 4 -36.40 -26.00 -11.88
CA THR A 4 -35.26 -25.08 -11.95
C THR A 4 -34.01 -25.75 -12.53
N SER A 5 -33.77 -27.03 -12.25
CA SER A 5 -32.60 -27.75 -12.80
C SER A 5 -32.69 -27.95 -14.32
N SER A 6 -33.88 -28.18 -14.87
CA SER A 6 -34.05 -28.37 -16.33
C SER A 6 -33.82 -27.08 -17.13
N ALA A 7 -34.12 -25.92 -16.55
CA ALA A 7 -33.90 -24.63 -17.19
C ALA A 7 -32.42 -24.24 -17.21
N GLU A 8 -31.71 -24.45 -16.09
CA GLU A 8 -30.28 -24.19 -15.96
C GLU A 8 -29.43 -25.14 -16.83
N GLU A 9 -29.83 -26.41 -16.94
CA GLU A 9 -29.18 -27.37 -17.84
C GLU A 9 -29.43 -27.03 -19.32
N ALA A 10 -30.63 -26.56 -19.67
CA ALA A 10 -30.93 -26.08 -21.02
C ALA A 10 -30.12 -24.82 -21.39
N GLU A 11 -29.91 -23.90 -20.43
CA GLU A 11 -29.03 -22.74 -20.60
C GLU A 11 -27.58 -23.17 -20.82
N ALA A 12 -27.08 -24.11 -20.00
CA ALA A 12 -25.74 -24.67 -20.16
C ALA A 12 -25.54 -25.30 -21.55
N ARG A 13 -26.51 -26.10 -22.03
CA ARG A 13 -26.50 -26.69 -23.38
C ARG A 13 -26.48 -25.61 -24.47
N SER A 14 -27.33 -24.59 -24.38
CA SER A 14 -27.37 -23.48 -25.36
C SER A 14 -26.04 -22.71 -25.44
N ILE A 15 -25.35 -22.54 -24.30
CA ILE A 15 -24.01 -21.95 -24.27
C ILE A 15 -23.01 -22.84 -25.00
N LEU A 16 -23.04 -24.15 -24.77
CA LEU A 16 -22.16 -25.11 -25.45
C LEU A 16 -22.39 -25.16 -26.96
N GLU A 17 -23.64 -25.13 -27.43
CA GLU A 17 -23.97 -25.06 -28.87
C GLU A 17 -23.37 -23.81 -29.54
N ARG A 18 -23.51 -22.66 -28.88
CA ARG A 18 -22.94 -21.38 -29.37
C ARG A 18 -21.43 -21.41 -29.36
N ALA A 19 -20.83 -22.02 -28.34
CA ALA A 19 -19.40 -22.18 -28.25
C ALA A 19 -18.88 -23.15 -29.33
N ALA A 20 -19.58 -24.26 -29.59
CA ALA A 20 -19.28 -25.24 -30.62
C ALA A 20 -19.28 -24.63 -32.03
N THR A 21 -20.27 -23.79 -32.32
CA THR A 21 -20.44 -23.12 -33.62
C THR A 21 -19.44 -21.98 -33.86
N SER A 22 -19.07 -21.24 -32.82
CA SER A 22 -18.24 -20.02 -32.97
C SER A 22 -16.75 -20.22 -32.67
N SER A 23 -16.42 -21.00 -31.64
CA SER A 23 -15.15 -20.84 -30.92
C SER A 23 -14.43 -22.16 -30.62
N PHE A 24 -15.15 -23.26 -30.47
CA PHE A 24 -14.52 -24.55 -30.14
C PHE A 24 -13.65 -25.08 -31.28
N PRO A 25 -12.59 -25.83 -30.91
CA PRO A 25 -12.00 -26.79 -31.82
C PRO A 25 -12.98 -27.94 -32.08
N PRO A 26 -12.68 -28.87 -33.00
CA PRO A 26 -13.45 -30.10 -33.13
C PRO A 26 -13.67 -30.79 -31.78
N LEU A 27 -14.85 -31.40 -31.61
CA LEU A 27 -15.32 -31.92 -30.32
C LEU A 27 -14.37 -32.98 -29.72
N HIS A 28 -13.71 -33.78 -30.56
CA HIS A 28 -12.68 -34.73 -30.11
C HIS A 28 -11.49 -34.05 -29.41
N ALA A 29 -11.11 -32.83 -29.78
CA ALA A 29 -10.03 -32.06 -29.14
C ALA A 29 -10.48 -31.47 -27.79
N VAL A 30 -11.76 -31.08 -27.69
CA VAL A 30 -12.40 -30.68 -26.43
C VAL A 30 -12.46 -31.86 -25.46
N HIS A 31 -12.93 -33.02 -25.94
CA HIS A 31 -12.97 -34.27 -25.18
C HIS A 31 -11.57 -34.68 -24.69
N HIS A 32 -10.56 -34.55 -25.55
CA HIS A 32 -9.18 -34.85 -25.18
C HIS A 32 -8.65 -33.98 -24.05
N LEU A 33 -8.91 -32.66 -24.04
CA LEU A 33 -8.51 -31.80 -22.93
C LEU A 33 -9.24 -32.16 -21.63
N LEU A 34 -10.52 -32.51 -21.73
CA LEU A 34 -11.33 -32.94 -20.60
C LEU A 34 -10.79 -34.26 -20.01
N SER A 35 -10.40 -35.22 -20.86
CA SER A 35 -9.88 -36.52 -20.44
C SER A 35 -8.51 -36.46 -19.78
N VAL A 36 -7.69 -35.43 -20.09
CA VAL A 36 -6.39 -35.19 -19.44
C VAL A 36 -6.46 -34.24 -18.23
N GLY A 37 -7.66 -34.01 -17.69
CA GLY A 37 -7.85 -33.30 -16.42
C GLY A 37 -7.90 -31.78 -16.52
N VAL A 38 -8.23 -31.21 -17.69
CA VAL A 38 -8.51 -29.77 -17.82
C VAL A 38 -10.00 -29.50 -17.57
N CYS A 39 -10.32 -28.63 -16.62
CA CYS A 39 -11.72 -28.33 -16.31
C CYS A 39 -12.41 -27.56 -17.44
N VAL A 40 -13.74 -27.70 -17.51
CA VAL A 40 -14.62 -27.02 -18.49
C VAL A 40 -14.31 -25.53 -18.60
N ARG A 41 -14.19 -24.83 -17.46
CA ARG A 41 -13.86 -23.40 -17.43
C ARG A 41 -12.50 -23.07 -18.07
N CYS A 42 -11.48 -23.91 -17.87
CA CYS A 42 -10.19 -23.72 -18.54
C CYS A 42 -10.26 -24.03 -20.03
N ILE A 43 -11.03 -25.04 -20.45
CA ILE A 43 -11.27 -25.36 -21.86
C ILE A 43 -11.93 -24.17 -22.57
N LEU A 44 -13.05 -23.67 -22.04
CA LEU A 44 -13.77 -22.52 -22.59
C LEU A 44 -12.88 -21.27 -22.68
N ARG A 45 -12.03 -21.06 -21.67
CA ARG A 45 -11.07 -19.95 -21.58
C ARG A 45 -9.94 -20.03 -22.62
N LEU A 46 -9.39 -21.23 -22.84
CA LEU A 46 -8.34 -21.46 -23.82
C LEU A 46 -8.84 -21.29 -25.26
N PHE A 47 -10.15 -21.42 -25.50
CA PHE A 47 -10.77 -21.33 -26.83
C PHE A 47 -11.67 -20.10 -27.02
N GLY A 48 -11.61 -19.09 -26.14
CA GLY A 48 -12.32 -17.82 -26.35
C GLY A 48 -13.84 -17.85 -26.11
N ALA A 49 -14.40 -18.96 -25.61
CA ALA A 49 -15.84 -19.12 -25.34
C ALA A 49 -16.25 -18.75 -23.90
N TYR A 50 -15.32 -18.28 -23.07
CA TYR A 50 -15.53 -18.13 -21.63
C TYR A 50 -16.51 -17.02 -21.25
N SER A 51 -16.47 -15.86 -21.91
CA SER A 51 -17.28 -14.70 -21.52
C SER A 51 -18.79 -14.94 -21.61
N SER A 52 -19.22 -15.75 -22.57
CA SER A 52 -20.63 -16.16 -22.71
C SER A 52 -21.06 -17.25 -21.73
N ALA A 53 -20.10 -17.87 -21.06
CA ALA A 53 -20.29 -19.08 -20.25
C ALA A 53 -20.03 -18.86 -18.75
N CYS A 54 -19.38 -17.75 -18.38
CA CYS A 54 -18.90 -17.55 -17.02
C CYS A 54 -20.03 -17.49 -15.99
N SER A 55 -21.21 -16.97 -16.35
CA SER A 55 -22.39 -16.85 -15.49
C SER A 55 -23.12 -18.17 -15.24
N CYS A 56 -22.88 -19.21 -16.04
CA CYS A 56 -23.58 -20.48 -15.89
C CYS A 56 -22.85 -21.37 -14.87
N SER A 57 -23.47 -21.57 -13.71
CA SER A 57 -22.99 -22.48 -12.65
C SER A 57 -23.10 -23.94 -13.07
N SER A 58 -24.08 -24.26 -13.90
CA SER A 58 -24.45 -25.63 -14.30
C SER A 58 -23.56 -26.21 -15.41
N LEU A 59 -22.56 -25.47 -15.88
CA LEU A 59 -21.51 -25.95 -16.78
C LEU A 59 -20.51 -26.85 -16.03
N THR A 60 -20.92 -28.10 -15.81
CA THR A 60 -20.10 -29.16 -15.21
C THR A 60 -19.42 -30.01 -16.28
N ALA A 61 -18.42 -30.80 -15.86
CA ALA A 61 -17.78 -31.77 -16.75
C ALA A 61 -18.78 -32.82 -17.27
N LEU A 62 -19.77 -33.20 -16.46
CA LEU A 62 -20.86 -34.11 -16.84
C LEU A 62 -21.70 -33.53 -17.98
N VAL A 63 -22.12 -32.27 -17.85
CA VAL A 63 -22.91 -31.58 -18.88
C VAL A 63 -22.12 -31.44 -20.18
N LEU A 64 -20.82 -31.09 -20.10
CA LEU A 64 -19.97 -31.03 -21.28
C LEU A 64 -19.78 -32.42 -21.91
N HIS A 65 -19.56 -33.46 -21.12
CA HIS A 65 -19.40 -34.82 -21.64
C HIS A 65 -20.67 -35.32 -22.35
N SER A 66 -21.83 -35.16 -21.72
CA SER A 66 -23.13 -35.51 -22.34
C SER A 66 -23.33 -34.78 -23.67
N PHE A 67 -23.01 -33.49 -23.73
CA PHE A 67 -23.07 -32.70 -24.96
C PHE A 67 -22.12 -33.26 -26.04
N LEU A 68 -20.90 -33.66 -25.67
CA LEU A 68 -19.94 -34.23 -26.61
C LEU A 68 -20.40 -35.59 -27.17
N GLU A 69 -20.97 -36.45 -26.33
CA GLU A 69 -21.52 -37.75 -26.77
C GLU A 69 -22.72 -37.62 -27.72
N GLU A 70 -23.57 -36.61 -27.50
CA GLU A 70 -24.72 -36.34 -28.37
C GLU A 70 -24.30 -35.92 -29.79
N HIS A 71 -23.14 -35.27 -29.93
CA HIS A 71 -22.68 -34.66 -31.18
C HIS A 71 -21.53 -35.39 -31.90
N ASP A 72 -20.87 -36.36 -31.25
CA ASP A 72 -19.81 -37.16 -31.86
C ASP A 72 -19.88 -38.63 -31.40
N ASP A 73 -20.41 -39.50 -32.26
CA ASP A 73 -20.58 -40.93 -31.99
C ASP A 73 -19.27 -41.68 -31.71
N SER A 74 -18.11 -41.09 -32.05
CA SER A 74 -16.80 -41.69 -31.72
C SER A 74 -16.47 -41.63 -30.23
N ILE A 75 -17.09 -40.70 -29.49
CA ILE A 75 -16.84 -40.46 -28.06
C ILE A 75 -17.59 -41.47 -27.17
N LYS A 76 -18.74 -42.00 -27.64
CA LYS A 76 -19.56 -43.01 -26.92
C LYS A 76 -18.86 -44.33 -26.58
N LYS A 77 -17.66 -44.59 -27.13
CA LYS A 77 -16.92 -45.85 -26.98
C LYS A 77 -15.78 -45.80 -25.97
N GLU A 78 -15.44 -44.63 -25.44
CA GLU A 78 -14.35 -44.45 -24.47
C GLU A 78 -14.92 -44.18 -23.08
N SER A 79 -14.58 -45.01 -22.08
CA SER A 79 -14.84 -44.67 -20.69
C SER A 79 -13.97 -43.47 -20.30
N CYS A 80 -14.54 -42.27 -20.26
CA CYS A 80 -13.76 -41.07 -19.95
C CYS A 80 -13.34 -41.05 -18.47
N GLN A 81 -12.05 -40.88 -18.20
CA GLN A 81 -11.53 -40.65 -16.83
C GLN A 81 -12.13 -39.39 -16.19
N CYS A 82 -12.64 -38.48 -17.01
CA CYS A 82 -13.43 -37.33 -16.62
C CYS A 82 -14.82 -37.68 -16.06
N LEU A 83 -15.18 -38.95 -15.92
CA LEU A 83 -16.38 -39.41 -15.21
C LEU A 83 -16.00 -40.22 -13.94
N SER A 84 -14.71 -40.40 -13.68
CA SER A 84 -14.23 -41.12 -12.50
C SER A 84 -14.37 -40.28 -11.23
N THR A 85 -14.62 -40.95 -10.10
CA THR A 85 -14.83 -40.34 -8.77
C THR A 85 -13.54 -39.93 -8.07
N ASP A 86 -12.41 -39.83 -8.79
CA ASP A 86 -11.14 -39.41 -8.20
C ASP A 86 -11.15 -37.89 -7.97
N ASP A 87 -10.98 -37.46 -6.71
CA ASP A 87 -10.90 -36.06 -6.22
C ASP A 87 -9.69 -35.29 -6.80
N SER A 88 -9.67 -35.12 -8.12
CA SER A 88 -8.59 -34.45 -8.84
C SER A 88 -8.99 -33.05 -9.27
N TYR A 89 -8.06 -32.11 -9.08
CA TYR A 89 -8.21 -30.72 -9.48
C TYR A 89 -7.69 -30.51 -10.90
N CYS A 90 -8.16 -29.42 -11.52
CA CYS A 90 -7.72 -29.04 -12.86
C CYS A 90 -6.20 -28.89 -12.92
N SER A 91 -5.57 -29.57 -13.87
CA SER A 91 -4.12 -29.51 -14.08
C SER A 91 -3.60 -28.11 -14.50
N VAL A 92 -4.47 -27.27 -15.05
CA VAL A 92 -4.13 -25.91 -15.49
C VAL A 92 -4.29 -24.88 -14.38
N CYS A 93 -5.49 -24.79 -13.78
CA CYS A 93 -5.79 -23.75 -12.78
C CYS A 93 -5.63 -24.21 -11.33
N LEU A 94 -5.31 -25.48 -11.07
CA LEU A 94 -5.12 -26.05 -9.74
C LEU A 94 -6.29 -25.74 -8.78
N GLY A 95 -7.52 -25.76 -9.30
CA GLY A 95 -8.74 -25.53 -8.53
C GLY A 95 -9.17 -24.05 -8.39
N VAL A 96 -8.44 -23.08 -8.95
CA VAL A 96 -8.77 -21.65 -8.81
C VAL A 96 -10.12 -21.26 -9.43
N LEU A 97 -10.49 -21.85 -10.57
CA LEU A 97 -11.76 -21.52 -11.25
C LEU A 97 -12.94 -22.38 -10.81
N LEU A 98 -12.69 -23.47 -10.05
CA LEU A 98 -13.64 -24.46 -9.53
C LEU A 98 -12.85 -25.42 -8.61
N PRO A 99 -13.22 -25.65 -7.33
CA PRO A 99 -12.76 -26.83 -6.61
C PRO A 99 -13.37 -28.09 -7.25
N ALA A 100 -12.82 -29.27 -6.91
CA ALA A 100 -13.03 -30.58 -7.53
C ALA A 100 -14.41 -30.84 -8.16
N TYR A 101 -14.40 -31.64 -9.22
CA TYR A 101 -15.54 -32.34 -9.82
C TYR A 101 -16.82 -32.26 -8.97
N HIS A 102 -17.80 -31.47 -9.40
CA HIS A 102 -19.11 -31.46 -8.76
C HIS A 102 -19.69 -32.88 -8.83
N GLN A 103 -19.65 -33.59 -7.70
CA GLN A 103 -20.43 -34.80 -7.46
C GLN A 103 -21.69 -34.36 -6.71
N ASP A 104 -22.86 -34.63 -7.29
CA ASP A 104 -24.17 -34.44 -6.66
C ASP A 104 -24.43 -35.49 -5.55
N ASN A 105 -23.50 -35.70 -4.63
CA ASN A 105 -23.66 -36.64 -3.51
C ASN A 105 -23.60 -35.91 -2.15
N GLU A 106 -24.76 -35.38 -1.76
CA GLU A 106 -25.41 -35.39 -0.43
C GLU A 106 -24.59 -35.35 0.89
N THR A 107 -23.35 -34.88 0.96
CA THR A 107 -22.69 -34.64 2.26
C THR A 107 -21.86 -33.37 2.31
N GLU A 108 -22.47 -32.27 1.87
CA GLU A 108 -22.35 -30.92 2.47
C GLU A 108 -23.46 -30.02 1.90
N MET A 109 -24.70 -30.49 2.05
CA MET A 109 -25.90 -29.68 1.85
C MET A 109 -26.10 -28.74 3.05
N THR A 110 -25.41 -27.61 3.04
CA THR A 110 -25.88 -26.39 3.72
C THR A 110 -25.67 -25.21 2.78
N ASP A 111 -26.80 -24.72 2.25
CA ASP A 111 -27.00 -23.64 1.27
C ASP A 111 -26.48 -23.91 -0.15
N GLY A 112 -27.40 -24.05 -1.10
CA GLY A 112 -27.16 -24.21 -2.55
C GLY A 112 -26.51 -23.00 -3.24
N LEU A 113 -25.45 -22.45 -2.65
CA LEU A 113 -24.63 -21.34 -3.14
C LEU A 113 -23.46 -21.90 -3.97
N SER A 114 -23.22 -21.31 -5.13
CA SER A 114 -22.05 -21.62 -5.95
C SER A 114 -20.76 -21.35 -5.16
N HIS A 115 -19.64 -22.03 -5.46
CA HIS A 115 -18.36 -21.80 -4.77
C HIS A 115 -17.93 -20.31 -4.81
N ILE A 116 -18.23 -19.63 -5.92
CA ILE A 116 -18.00 -18.19 -6.07
C ILE A 116 -18.86 -17.38 -5.10
N ASP A 117 -20.12 -17.74 -4.90
CA ASP A 117 -20.98 -17.08 -3.92
C ASP A 117 -20.53 -17.34 -2.48
N LYS A 118 -19.93 -18.51 -2.19
CA LYS A 118 -19.29 -18.79 -0.89
C LYS A 118 -18.12 -17.85 -0.65
N ILE A 119 -17.21 -17.69 -1.63
CA ILE A 119 -16.08 -16.73 -1.54
C ILE A 119 -16.61 -15.30 -1.34
N SER A 120 -17.57 -14.87 -2.16
CA SER A 120 -18.19 -13.55 -2.03
C SER A 120 -18.82 -13.35 -0.66
N SER A 121 -19.46 -14.38 -0.10
CA SER A 121 -20.13 -14.33 1.20
C SER A 121 -19.10 -14.19 2.32
N MET A 122 -18.00 -14.95 2.27
CA MET A 122 -16.89 -14.80 3.20
C MET A 122 -16.32 -13.38 3.20
N ILE A 123 -16.14 -12.80 2.00
CA ILE A 123 -15.67 -11.42 1.84
C ILE A 123 -16.68 -10.43 2.44
N SER A 124 -17.95 -10.52 2.06
CA SER A 124 -19.02 -9.66 2.57
C SER A 124 -19.13 -9.73 4.10
N GLN A 125 -19.03 -10.92 4.67
CA GLN A 125 -19.02 -11.14 6.13
C GLN A 125 -17.79 -10.52 6.79
N ALA A 126 -16.59 -10.68 6.22
CA ALA A 126 -15.37 -10.07 6.74
C ALA A 126 -15.46 -8.54 6.74
N VAL A 127 -15.94 -7.94 5.64
CA VAL A 127 -16.15 -6.50 5.51
C VAL A 127 -17.14 -5.98 6.58
N LYS A 128 -18.25 -6.68 6.77
CA LYS A 128 -19.26 -6.33 7.79
C LYS A 128 -18.74 -6.49 9.22
N ARG A 129 -18.01 -7.57 9.50
CA ARG A 129 -17.43 -7.85 10.82
C ARG A 129 -16.45 -6.77 11.25
N GLU A 130 -15.59 -6.34 10.32
CA GLU A 130 -14.63 -5.25 10.54
C GLU A 130 -15.28 -3.86 10.53
N GLY A 131 -16.53 -3.75 10.07
CA GLY A 131 -17.32 -2.52 10.10
C GLY A 131 -16.95 -1.51 9.01
N TYR A 132 -16.41 -1.95 7.87
CA TYR A 132 -16.11 -1.06 6.75
C TYR A 132 -17.40 -0.53 6.08
N GLN A 133 -17.40 0.76 5.76
CA GLN A 133 -18.37 1.38 4.86
C GLN A 133 -17.78 1.42 3.44
N VAL A 134 -18.34 0.64 2.52
CA VAL A 134 -17.77 0.45 1.18
C VAL A 134 -18.79 0.86 0.13
N ASP A 135 -18.49 1.92 -0.62
CA ASP A 135 -19.30 2.36 -1.76
C ASP A 135 -18.81 1.76 -3.08
N GLU A 136 -17.49 1.59 -3.20
CA GLU A 136 -16.80 1.02 -4.36
C GLU A 136 -15.56 0.26 -3.88
N PHE A 137 -15.21 -0.83 -4.55
CA PHE A 137 -14.05 -1.66 -4.24
C PHE A 137 -13.20 -1.95 -5.48
N SER A 138 -11.94 -2.28 -5.27
CA SER A 138 -11.04 -2.83 -6.30
C SER A 138 -10.67 -4.27 -5.96
N LEU A 139 -10.66 -5.15 -6.96
CA LEU A 139 -10.31 -6.56 -6.78
C LEU A 139 -8.89 -6.84 -7.28
N GLU A 140 -8.02 -7.25 -6.36
CA GLU A 140 -6.67 -7.71 -6.63
C GLU A 140 -6.58 -9.22 -6.52
N ILE A 141 -5.99 -9.85 -7.54
CA ILE A 141 -5.82 -11.30 -7.60
C ILE A 141 -4.33 -11.58 -7.79
N SER A 142 -3.76 -12.32 -6.84
CA SER A 142 -2.43 -12.91 -6.92
C SER A 142 -2.57 -14.41 -7.13
N LEU A 143 -1.90 -14.95 -8.14
CA LEU A 143 -1.94 -16.38 -8.50
C LEU A 143 -0.53 -16.97 -8.41
N PRO A 144 -0.38 -18.27 -8.12
CA PRO A 144 0.93 -18.92 -8.16
C PRO A 144 1.52 -18.87 -9.58
N PRO A 145 2.84 -18.60 -9.74
CA PRO A 145 3.48 -18.57 -11.07
C PRO A 145 3.31 -19.85 -11.88
N VAL A 146 3.20 -21.01 -11.20
CA VAL A 146 2.98 -22.32 -11.84
C VAL A 146 1.71 -22.37 -12.70
N LEU A 147 0.68 -21.57 -12.42
CA LEU A 147 -0.52 -21.51 -13.26
C LEU A 147 -0.21 -20.94 -14.65
N ALA A 148 0.64 -19.93 -14.73
CA ALA A 148 1.06 -19.36 -16.01
C ALA A 148 1.90 -20.36 -16.81
N ALA A 149 2.75 -21.12 -16.13
CA ALA A 149 3.54 -22.19 -16.75
C ALA A 149 2.63 -23.32 -17.27
N ASN A 150 1.68 -23.80 -16.46
CA ASN A 150 0.74 -24.85 -16.85
C ASN A 150 -0.14 -24.42 -18.03
N GLU A 151 -0.60 -23.16 -18.03
CA GLU A 151 -1.36 -22.59 -19.15
C GLU A 151 -0.55 -22.57 -20.45
N ARG A 152 0.71 -22.12 -20.39
CA ARG A 152 1.60 -22.12 -21.55
C ARG A 152 1.89 -23.54 -22.04
N ALA A 153 2.15 -24.47 -21.12
CA ALA A 153 2.40 -25.87 -21.43
C ALA A 153 1.18 -26.54 -22.10
N ALA A 154 -0.03 -26.31 -21.59
CA ALA A 154 -1.28 -26.80 -22.21
C ALA A 154 -1.45 -26.32 -23.65
N ARG A 155 -1.11 -25.04 -23.91
CA ARG A 155 -1.19 -24.45 -25.26
C ARG A 155 -0.18 -25.08 -26.21
N LEU A 156 1.07 -25.28 -25.76
CA LEU A 156 2.10 -25.93 -26.56
C LEU A 156 1.77 -27.40 -26.85
N TYR A 157 1.22 -28.11 -25.88
CA TYR A 157 0.73 -29.47 -26.05
C TYR A 157 -0.33 -29.56 -27.16
N MET A 158 -1.32 -28.67 -27.15
CA MET A 158 -2.34 -28.61 -28.21
C MET A 158 -1.74 -28.28 -29.57
N LYS A 159 -0.76 -27.38 -29.63
CA LYS A 159 -0.02 -27.06 -30.87
C LYS A 159 0.78 -28.24 -31.39
N GLN A 160 1.40 -29.04 -30.52
CA GLN A 160 2.15 -30.23 -30.93
C GLN A 160 1.22 -31.32 -31.46
N LYS A 161 0.08 -31.55 -30.80
CA LYS A 161 -0.87 -32.62 -31.15
C LYS A 161 -1.70 -32.29 -32.39
N TYR A 162 -2.21 -31.07 -32.49
CA TYR A 162 -3.18 -30.66 -33.51
C TYR A 162 -2.65 -29.61 -34.50
N GLY A 163 -1.39 -29.16 -34.36
CA GLY A 163 -0.84 -28.04 -35.15
C GLY A 163 -0.82 -28.23 -36.66
N ASN A 164 -0.92 -29.47 -37.13
CA ASN A 164 -0.98 -29.79 -38.55
C ASN A 164 -2.40 -29.77 -39.12
N GLU A 165 -3.43 -29.78 -38.27
CA GLU A 165 -4.83 -29.83 -38.68
C GLU A 165 -5.31 -28.45 -39.16
N ASN A 166 -6.13 -28.45 -40.22
CA ASN A 166 -6.56 -27.23 -40.89
C ASN A 166 -7.31 -26.28 -39.95
N TRP A 167 -8.16 -26.79 -39.07
CA TRP A 167 -8.88 -25.96 -38.10
C TRP A 167 -7.96 -25.27 -37.09
N PHE A 168 -6.78 -25.84 -36.81
CA PHE A 168 -5.78 -25.25 -35.91
C PHE A 168 -4.96 -24.17 -36.62
N LYS A 169 -4.78 -24.30 -37.94
CA LYS A 169 -4.08 -23.32 -38.80
C LYS A 169 -4.96 -22.15 -39.24
N ASP A 170 -6.24 -22.40 -39.53
CA ASP A 170 -7.19 -21.43 -40.09
C ASP A 170 -7.86 -20.56 -39.02
N LYS A 171 -7.93 -21.03 -37.76
CA LYS A 171 -8.47 -20.23 -36.65
C LYS A 171 -7.35 -19.47 -35.94
N THR A 172 -7.63 -18.20 -35.62
CA THR A 172 -6.88 -17.29 -34.74
C THR A 172 -6.88 -17.75 -33.27
N LEU A 173 -6.76 -19.06 -33.01
CA LEU A 173 -6.63 -19.68 -31.69
C LEU A 173 -5.58 -18.98 -30.79
N PRO A 174 -4.46 -18.44 -31.30
CA PRO A 174 -3.48 -17.72 -30.48
C PRO A 174 -3.93 -16.35 -29.95
N GLN A 175 -5.03 -15.75 -30.44
CA GLN A 175 -5.38 -14.35 -30.16
C GLN A 175 -6.54 -14.15 -29.18
N GLN A 176 -7.25 -15.21 -28.77
CA GLN A 176 -8.47 -15.11 -27.93
C GLN A 176 -8.37 -15.84 -26.58
N THR A 177 -7.15 -16.12 -26.10
CA THR A 177 -6.97 -16.78 -24.80
C THR A 177 -7.12 -15.78 -23.66
N MET A 178 -8.01 -16.04 -22.72
CA MET A 178 -8.17 -15.26 -21.49
C MET A 178 -7.32 -15.87 -20.37
N SER A 179 -6.66 -15.09 -19.52
CA SER A 179 -5.87 -15.63 -18.40
C SER A 179 -6.77 -16.19 -17.27
N VAL A 180 -6.24 -17.10 -16.44
CA VAL A 180 -6.97 -17.57 -15.22
C VAL A 180 -7.38 -16.39 -14.33
N LYS A 181 -6.54 -15.35 -14.25
CA LYS A 181 -6.79 -14.15 -13.45
C LYS A 181 -8.00 -13.35 -13.95
N GLU A 182 -8.11 -13.14 -15.26
CA GLU A 182 -9.24 -12.45 -15.89
C GLU A 182 -10.52 -13.28 -15.77
N ALA A 183 -10.43 -14.59 -16.01
CA ALA A 183 -11.54 -15.52 -15.87
C ALA A 183 -12.10 -15.51 -14.44
N LEU A 184 -11.23 -15.53 -13.42
CA LEU A 184 -11.64 -15.44 -12.02
C LEU A 184 -12.28 -14.09 -11.69
N ARG A 185 -11.74 -12.99 -12.21
CA ARG A 185 -12.32 -11.66 -12.03
C ARG A 185 -13.75 -11.57 -12.58
N LEU A 186 -14.01 -12.11 -13.78
CA LEU A 186 -15.35 -12.14 -14.37
C LEU A 186 -16.37 -12.95 -13.56
N LEU A 187 -15.92 -13.97 -12.82
CA LEU A 187 -16.78 -14.74 -11.93
C LEU A 187 -17.10 -13.99 -10.63
N ILE A 188 -16.06 -13.47 -9.97
CA ILE A 188 -16.18 -12.96 -8.61
C ILE A 188 -16.82 -11.57 -8.59
N VAL A 189 -16.46 -10.68 -9.54
CA VAL A 189 -16.91 -9.28 -9.50
C VAL A 189 -18.43 -9.12 -9.44
N PRO A 190 -19.23 -9.74 -10.34
CA PRO A 190 -20.69 -9.57 -10.29
C PRO A 190 -21.32 -10.08 -8.99
N SER A 191 -20.79 -11.19 -8.44
CA SER A 191 -21.26 -11.75 -7.16
C SER A 191 -20.90 -10.82 -5.99
N LEU A 192 -19.70 -10.25 -5.97
CA LEU A 192 -19.30 -9.25 -4.97
C LEU A 192 -20.11 -7.97 -5.06
N GLU A 193 -20.34 -7.43 -6.27
CA GLU A 193 -21.14 -6.22 -6.44
C GLU A 193 -22.55 -6.39 -5.88
N LYS A 194 -23.17 -7.55 -6.16
CA LYS A 194 -24.49 -7.91 -5.62
C LYS A 194 -24.48 -8.06 -4.11
N GLN A 195 -23.50 -8.77 -3.53
CA GLN A 195 -23.49 -9.08 -2.10
C GLN A 195 -23.00 -7.94 -1.20
N MET A 196 -22.16 -7.05 -1.73
CA MET A 196 -21.66 -5.88 -1.01
C MET A 196 -22.49 -4.62 -1.28
N ASN A 197 -23.34 -4.63 -2.33
CA ASN A 197 -24.05 -3.44 -2.82
C ASN A 197 -23.07 -2.27 -3.12
N ALA A 198 -21.91 -2.61 -3.68
CA ALA A 198 -20.83 -1.69 -4.00
C ALA A 198 -20.32 -1.98 -5.40
N LYS A 199 -19.91 -0.96 -6.17
CA LYS A 199 -19.42 -1.17 -7.54
C LYS A 199 -17.94 -1.55 -7.56
N HIS A 200 -17.53 -2.32 -8.56
CA HIS A 200 -16.11 -2.53 -8.83
C HIS A 200 -15.52 -1.35 -9.62
N GLY A 201 -14.39 -0.82 -9.16
CA GLY A 201 -13.61 0.15 -9.91
C GLY A 201 -12.24 0.41 -9.28
N ASN A 202 -11.74 1.64 -9.38
CA ASN A 202 -10.35 1.98 -9.02
C ASN A 202 -10.23 2.69 -7.65
N ASN A 203 -11.23 2.50 -6.77
CA ASN A 203 -11.29 3.18 -5.47
C ASN A 203 -10.31 2.62 -4.42
N SER A 204 -10.22 3.36 -3.32
CA SER A 204 -9.41 3.16 -2.12
C SER A 204 -9.62 1.84 -1.38
N PHE A 205 -10.78 1.18 -1.48
CA PHE A 205 -11.00 -0.09 -0.78
C PHE A 205 -10.56 -1.28 -1.64
N ARG A 206 -9.54 -2.02 -1.18
CA ARG A 206 -8.91 -3.11 -1.92
C ARG A 206 -9.28 -4.44 -1.29
N ILE A 207 -9.82 -5.34 -2.09
CA ILE A 207 -10.05 -6.74 -1.76
C ILE A 207 -8.98 -7.53 -2.49
N ARG A 208 -8.10 -8.20 -1.75
CA ARG A 208 -7.02 -9.02 -2.31
C ARG A 208 -7.27 -10.49 -2.04
N LEU A 209 -7.27 -11.26 -3.13
CA LEU A 209 -7.32 -12.71 -3.15
C LEU A 209 -5.92 -13.22 -3.50
N THR A 210 -5.29 -13.92 -2.56
CA THR A 210 -3.96 -14.49 -2.74
C THR A 210 -4.09 -16.01 -2.80
N TYR A 211 -3.82 -16.58 -3.97
CA TYR A 211 -3.79 -18.02 -4.16
C TYR A 211 -2.35 -18.53 -4.05
N THR A 212 -2.14 -19.59 -3.26
CA THR A 212 -0.85 -20.25 -3.11
C THR A 212 -0.97 -21.76 -3.34
N HIS A 213 0.09 -22.39 -3.83
CA HIS A 213 0.16 -23.85 -3.95
C HIS A 213 1.61 -24.30 -3.72
N SER A 214 1.94 -24.64 -2.47
CA SER A 214 3.31 -24.96 -2.04
C SER A 214 3.98 -26.04 -2.90
N ASP A 215 3.30 -27.16 -3.11
CA ASP A 215 3.92 -28.36 -3.69
C ASP A 215 4.27 -28.12 -5.17
N ALA A 216 3.34 -27.51 -5.93
CA ALA A 216 3.53 -27.12 -7.31
C ALA A 216 4.57 -26.00 -7.48
N LEU A 217 4.66 -25.05 -6.54
CA LEU A 217 5.69 -24.01 -6.57
C LEU A 217 7.09 -24.59 -6.32
N GLN A 218 7.22 -25.52 -5.36
CA GLN A 218 8.48 -26.21 -5.09
C GLN A 218 8.92 -27.06 -6.29
N LYS A 219 7.98 -27.78 -6.92
CA LYS A 219 8.24 -28.53 -8.17
C LYS A 219 8.71 -27.58 -9.27
N LEU A 220 8.05 -26.44 -9.44
CA LEU A 220 8.45 -25.44 -10.44
C LEU A 220 9.88 -24.91 -10.18
N GLN A 221 10.20 -24.52 -8.95
CA GLN A 221 11.53 -24.02 -8.59
C GLN A 221 12.62 -25.05 -8.85
N SER A 222 12.34 -26.35 -8.64
CA SER A 222 13.30 -27.42 -8.95
C SER A 222 13.57 -27.60 -10.45
N LEU A 223 12.63 -27.16 -11.31
CA LEU A 223 12.72 -27.26 -12.76
C LEU A 223 13.36 -26.02 -13.39
N LEU A 224 13.31 -24.87 -12.72
CA LEU A 224 13.86 -23.62 -13.23
C LEU A 224 15.38 -23.57 -12.99
N PRO A 225 16.16 -23.03 -13.95
CA PRO A 225 17.59 -22.86 -13.76
C PRO A 225 17.87 -21.85 -12.63
N ASN A 226 18.62 -22.27 -11.61
CA ASN A 226 19.10 -21.38 -10.55
C ASN A 226 20.05 -20.32 -11.15
N ASP A 227 19.57 -19.09 -11.37
CA ASP A 227 20.44 -17.99 -11.80
C ASP A 227 21.18 -17.36 -10.59
N ASN A 228 21.88 -18.20 -9.82
CA ASN A 228 22.80 -17.76 -8.77
C ASN A 228 24.12 -17.17 -9.35
N GLY A 229 24.19 -16.95 -10.66
CA GLY A 229 25.42 -16.67 -11.41
C GLY A 229 25.65 -15.23 -11.85
N ARG A 230 24.78 -14.26 -11.52
CA ARG A 230 24.98 -12.84 -11.88
C ARG A 230 25.04 -11.92 -10.67
N LYS A 231 26.01 -12.17 -9.77
CA LYS A 231 26.61 -11.07 -9.00
C LYS A 231 27.15 -10.06 -10.01
N ARG A 232 26.55 -8.87 -10.06
CA ARG A 232 27.11 -7.70 -10.74
C ARG A 232 28.58 -7.59 -10.34
N LYS A 233 29.50 -7.77 -11.29
CA LYS A 233 30.84 -7.20 -11.20
C LYS A 233 30.64 -5.68 -11.16
N THR A 234 30.51 -5.12 -9.97
CA THR A 234 30.90 -3.72 -9.76
C THR A 234 32.42 -3.71 -9.87
N GLU A 235 32.93 -3.04 -10.90
CA GLU A 235 34.34 -2.71 -11.03
C GLU A 235 34.78 -1.94 -9.78
N SER A 236 35.45 -2.65 -8.88
CA SER A 236 36.18 -2.07 -7.76
C SER A 236 37.41 -1.38 -8.31
N ARG A 237 37.38 -0.05 -8.38
CA ARG A 237 38.60 0.77 -8.38
C ARG A 237 39.22 0.71 -6.99
N ASN A 238 40.46 0.22 -6.95
CA ASN A 238 41.35 0.13 -5.80
C ASN A 238 41.42 1.42 -4.96
N GLY A 239 41.38 1.25 -3.63
CA GLY A 239 41.79 2.25 -2.64
C GLY A 239 41.93 1.59 -1.26
N ARG A 240 43.17 1.50 -0.79
CA ARG A 240 43.73 0.76 0.37
C ARG A 240 43.20 1.16 1.77
N ASP A 241 43.17 0.15 2.67
CA ASP A 241 43.67 0.07 4.06
C ASP A 241 43.18 1.12 5.11
N THR A 242 42.84 0.85 6.38
CA THR A 242 43.32 -0.15 7.37
C THR A 242 42.47 -0.12 8.68
N SER A 243 42.38 -1.29 9.34
CA SER A 243 42.42 -1.60 10.81
C SER A 243 41.30 -1.25 11.84
N GLY A 244 40.90 -2.29 12.62
CA GLY A 244 40.54 -2.26 14.06
C GLY A 244 39.12 -2.76 14.42
N GLU A 245 38.89 -4.06 14.71
CA GLU A 245 38.64 -4.68 16.05
C GLU A 245 37.68 -3.86 16.95
N THR A 246 36.57 -4.32 17.58
CA THR A 246 36.16 -5.55 18.30
C THR A 246 34.68 -5.28 18.71
N HIS A 247 33.69 -6.17 18.70
CA HIS A 247 33.36 -7.15 19.75
C HIS A 247 32.09 -7.92 19.35
N LYS A 248 32.12 -9.23 19.56
CA LYS A 248 30.99 -10.16 19.48
C LYS A 248 30.12 -10.04 20.74
N THR A 249 28.81 -9.96 20.57
CA THR A 249 27.85 -10.38 21.59
C THR A 249 26.74 -11.17 20.89
N ASN A 250 26.64 -12.44 21.28
CA ASN A 250 25.61 -13.38 20.85
C ASN A 250 24.25 -12.95 21.42
N SER A 251 23.28 -12.72 20.55
CA SER A 251 21.85 -12.87 20.90
C SER A 251 21.30 -14.03 20.10
N ILE A 252 21.00 -15.11 20.81
CA ILE A 252 20.18 -16.22 20.37
C ILE A 252 18.77 -15.67 20.16
N CYS A 253 18.29 -15.66 18.92
CA CYS A 253 16.88 -15.49 18.61
C CYS A 253 16.47 -16.52 17.55
N ASP A 254 15.26 -17.03 17.75
CA ASP A 254 14.69 -18.23 17.16
C ASP A 254 14.82 -18.35 15.64
N SER A 255 15.20 -19.56 15.24
CA SER A 255 15.37 -20.02 13.87
C SER A 255 14.09 -19.91 13.02
N ASP A 256 14.11 -18.97 12.09
CA ASP A 256 13.86 -19.15 10.66
C ASP A 256 12.65 -19.99 10.23
N LYS A 257 11.53 -19.28 9.99
CA LYS A 257 10.46 -19.66 9.05
C LYS A 257 10.24 -18.63 7.92
N ASN A 258 11.24 -17.79 7.63
CA ASN A 258 11.15 -16.76 6.60
C ASN A 258 12.32 -16.82 5.60
N THR A 259 12.56 -18.00 5.04
CA THR A 259 13.52 -18.16 3.94
C THR A 259 12.90 -19.04 2.87
N ILE A 260 12.18 -18.43 1.93
CA ILE A 260 12.09 -18.76 0.49
C ILE A 260 11.27 -17.61 -0.12
N SER A 261 11.94 -16.66 -0.78
CA SER A 261 11.28 -15.76 -1.73
C SER A 261 12.34 -15.25 -2.70
N GLU A 262 12.69 -16.08 -3.68
CA GLU A 262 12.76 -15.52 -5.02
C GLU A 262 11.36 -14.92 -5.27
N SER A 263 11.25 -13.59 -5.32
CA SER A 263 9.95 -12.92 -5.48
C SER A 263 9.22 -13.53 -6.68
N ASP A 264 7.92 -13.84 -6.60
CA ASP A 264 7.15 -14.38 -7.72
C ASP A 264 7.38 -13.63 -9.03
N SER A 265 7.65 -12.31 -8.96
CA SER A 265 8.05 -11.48 -10.10
C SER A 265 9.30 -11.98 -10.84
N PHE A 266 10.29 -12.50 -10.13
CA PHE A 266 11.47 -13.13 -10.72
C PHE A 266 11.08 -14.42 -11.45
N ILE A 267 10.28 -15.29 -10.82
CA ILE A 267 9.80 -16.53 -11.43
C ILE A 267 8.99 -16.24 -12.71
N TYR A 268 8.10 -15.24 -12.69
CA TYR A 268 7.36 -14.80 -13.88
C TYR A 268 8.30 -14.35 -15.01
N LYS A 269 9.32 -13.54 -14.71
CA LYS A 269 10.31 -13.09 -15.70
C LYS A 269 11.12 -14.26 -16.28
N THR A 270 11.51 -15.22 -15.44
CA THR A 270 12.21 -16.42 -15.89
C THR A 270 11.32 -17.25 -16.81
N LEU A 271 10.05 -17.46 -16.43
CA LEU A 271 9.07 -18.18 -17.24
C LEU A 271 8.81 -17.52 -18.61
N GLU A 272 8.76 -16.19 -18.67
CA GLU A 272 8.65 -15.44 -19.93
C GLU A 272 9.88 -15.62 -20.82
N GLY A 273 11.08 -15.73 -20.22
CA GLY A 273 12.34 -15.89 -20.93
C GLY A 273 12.63 -17.31 -21.45
N ILE A 274 11.96 -18.34 -20.92
CA ILE A 274 12.14 -19.74 -21.36
C ILE A 274 11.58 -19.91 -22.78
N ARG A 275 12.32 -20.61 -23.66
CA ARG A 275 11.86 -20.93 -25.02
C ARG A 275 10.80 -22.02 -25.02
N ASP A 276 9.93 -22.04 -26.03
CA ASP A 276 8.83 -23.02 -26.12
C ASP A 276 9.35 -24.48 -26.11
N GLU A 277 10.46 -24.77 -26.80
CA GLU A 277 11.02 -26.14 -26.83
C GLU A 277 11.54 -26.57 -25.46
N GLU A 278 12.13 -25.64 -24.72
CA GLU A 278 12.65 -25.86 -23.38
C GLU A 278 11.51 -26.08 -22.38
N LEU A 279 10.43 -25.29 -22.49
CA LEU A 279 9.24 -25.47 -21.66
C LEU A 279 8.58 -26.84 -21.87
N CYS A 280 8.47 -27.31 -23.12
CA CYS A 280 7.93 -28.64 -23.42
C CYS A 280 8.75 -29.77 -22.78
N ASN A 281 10.06 -29.59 -22.62
CA ASN A 281 10.90 -30.57 -21.94
C ASN A 281 10.72 -30.55 -20.41
N LEU A 282 10.44 -29.36 -19.84
CA LEU A 282 10.25 -29.17 -18.40
C LEU A 282 8.86 -29.62 -17.91
N PHE A 283 7.83 -29.47 -18.75
CA PHE A 283 6.45 -29.79 -18.41
C PHE A 283 5.95 -30.98 -19.23
N GLN A 284 5.90 -32.15 -18.59
CA GLN A 284 5.36 -33.36 -19.22
C GLN A 284 3.83 -33.26 -19.38
N TRP A 285 3.33 -33.62 -20.57
CA TRP A 285 1.91 -33.70 -20.89
C TRP A 285 1.56 -35.10 -21.46
N PRO A 286 0.45 -35.73 -21.01
CA PRO A 286 -0.56 -35.21 -20.07
C PRO A 286 -0.02 -35.04 -18.63
N PRO A 287 -0.48 -34.02 -17.90
CA PRO A 287 0.05 -33.68 -16.58
C PRO A 287 -0.31 -34.74 -15.53
N GLU A 288 0.52 -34.85 -14.49
CA GLU A 288 0.19 -35.65 -13.30
C GLU A 288 -1.13 -35.17 -12.67
N LYS A 289 -1.90 -36.12 -12.11
CA LYS A 289 -3.14 -35.80 -11.39
C LYS A 289 -2.83 -34.86 -10.22
N VAL A 290 -3.59 -33.77 -10.14
CA VAL A 290 -3.45 -32.78 -9.07
C VAL A 290 -4.39 -33.16 -7.92
N SER A 291 -3.84 -33.54 -6.77
CA SER A 291 -4.63 -33.97 -5.60
C SER A 291 -4.94 -32.86 -4.59
N LYS A 292 -4.37 -31.66 -4.75
CA LYS A 292 -4.60 -30.52 -3.86
C LYS A 292 -4.98 -29.27 -4.66
N SER A 293 -5.92 -28.48 -4.15
CA SER A 293 -6.21 -27.17 -4.73
C SER A 293 -5.23 -26.12 -4.24
N CYS A 294 -5.21 -24.98 -4.93
CA CYS A 294 -4.68 -23.76 -4.36
C CYS A 294 -5.36 -23.42 -3.03
N HIS A 295 -4.57 -22.93 -2.07
CA HIS A 295 -5.04 -22.30 -0.86
C HIS A 295 -5.36 -20.82 -1.15
N LEU A 296 -6.51 -20.34 -0.66
CA LEU A 296 -6.96 -18.96 -0.82
C LEU A 296 -6.85 -18.21 0.50
N GLU A 297 -6.08 -17.13 0.51
CA GLU A 297 -6.07 -16.12 1.56
C GLU A 297 -6.78 -14.84 1.09
N ILE A 298 -7.65 -14.30 1.94
CA ILE A 298 -8.47 -13.11 1.64
C ILE A 298 -8.04 -11.99 2.58
N SER A 299 -7.73 -10.82 2.01
CA SER A 299 -7.45 -9.60 2.78
C SER A 299 -8.24 -8.42 2.23
N CYS A 300 -8.74 -7.58 3.14
CA CYS A 300 -9.50 -6.38 2.81
C CYS A 300 -8.85 -5.20 3.51
N VAL A 301 -8.41 -4.21 2.74
CA VAL A 301 -7.68 -3.04 3.26
C VAL A 301 -8.11 -1.80 2.52
N ARG A 302 -8.33 -0.69 3.23
CA ARG A 302 -8.49 0.62 2.62
C ARG A 302 -7.16 1.34 2.52
N SER A 303 -6.91 1.94 1.36
CA SER A 303 -5.84 2.92 1.17
C SER A 303 -5.94 4.03 2.21
N PRO A 304 -4.80 4.58 2.66
CA PRO A 304 -4.80 5.65 3.65
C PRO A 304 -5.61 6.86 3.20
N ILE A 305 -6.27 7.49 4.17
CA ILE A 305 -6.87 8.82 3.97
C ILE A 305 -6.01 9.87 4.66
N TYR A 306 -6.18 11.12 4.25
CA TYR A 306 -5.39 12.22 4.76
C TYR A 306 -6.27 13.32 5.32
N ILE A 307 -6.01 13.73 6.55
CA ILE A 307 -6.65 14.90 7.17
C ILE A 307 -5.57 15.94 7.43
N GLY A 308 -5.73 17.11 6.82
CA GLY A 308 -4.77 18.21 6.90
C GLY A 308 -5.36 19.42 7.62
N GLY A 309 -4.50 20.22 8.23
CA GLY A 309 -4.88 21.49 8.85
C GLY A 309 -3.69 22.25 9.40
N ARG A 310 -3.94 23.22 10.27
CA ARG A 310 -2.89 23.95 11.01
C ARG A 310 -3.04 23.73 12.51
N TYR A 311 -1.95 23.45 13.20
CA TYR A 311 -1.96 23.32 14.66
C TYR A 311 -1.34 24.53 15.35
N LEU A 312 -1.90 24.89 16.49
CA LEU A 312 -1.30 25.76 17.48
C LEU A 312 -0.84 24.91 18.65
N LYS A 313 0.36 25.18 19.14
CA LYS A 313 0.92 24.55 20.34
C LYS A 313 1.07 25.62 21.40
N LEU A 314 0.27 25.51 22.46
CA LEU A 314 0.16 26.53 23.50
C LEU A 314 1.04 26.22 24.72
N SER A 315 1.35 24.94 24.95
CA SER A 315 2.21 24.49 26.07
C SER A 315 3.70 24.48 25.71
N ARG A 316 4.55 24.78 26.69
CA ARG A 316 6.02 24.62 26.63
C ARG A 316 6.51 23.26 27.17
N ASN A 317 5.59 22.38 27.59
CA ASN A 317 5.89 21.04 28.12
C ASN A 317 5.43 19.91 27.18
N VAL A 318 5.09 20.24 25.92
CA VAL A 318 4.53 19.30 24.94
C VAL A 318 5.47 19.20 23.75
N SER A 319 5.87 17.98 23.38
CA SER A 319 6.71 17.76 22.20
C SER A 319 5.87 17.79 20.92
N GLN A 320 6.51 17.90 19.74
CA GLN A 320 5.76 17.77 18.48
C GLN A 320 5.38 16.31 18.23
N SER A 321 6.35 15.40 18.35
CA SER A 321 6.18 13.94 18.23
C SER A 321 6.40 13.29 19.58
N CYS A 322 5.82 12.10 19.78
CA CYS A 322 5.99 11.32 21.00
C CYS A 322 7.50 11.18 21.32
N TRP A 323 7.89 11.55 22.53
CA TRP A 323 9.29 11.62 22.93
C TRP A 323 9.48 10.78 24.19
N ILE A 324 10.18 9.66 24.03
CA ILE A 324 10.47 8.69 25.08
C ILE A 324 11.98 8.44 25.05
N ILE A 325 12.63 8.44 26.22
CA ILE A 325 14.05 8.13 26.41
C ILE A 325 14.12 7.07 27.51
N ASP A 326 14.76 5.93 27.25
CA ASP A 326 14.90 4.82 28.22
C ASP A 326 13.56 4.45 28.90
N ASP A 327 12.50 4.33 28.09
CA ASP A 327 11.11 4.08 28.51
C ASP A 327 10.46 5.18 29.38
N GLU A 328 11.15 6.28 29.64
CA GLU A 328 10.61 7.45 30.32
C GLU A 328 10.06 8.50 29.33
N ARG A 329 8.83 8.95 29.59
CA ARG A 329 8.17 9.96 28.75
C ARG A 329 8.73 11.36 29.01
N MET A 330 9.16 12.02 27.94
CA MET A 330 9.61 13.40 27.98
C MET A 330 8.46 14.36 27.68
N GLY A 331 8.08 15.15 28.69
CA GLY A 331 6.96 16.08 28.60
C GLY A 331 5.60 15.42 28.84
N GLU A 332 4.55 16.24 28.82
CA GLU A 332 3.21 15.82 29.26
C GLU A 332 2.40 15.13 28.16
N ALA A 333 2.68 15.44 26.90
CA ALA A 333 2.02 14.91 25.70
C ALA A 333 2.82 15.28 24.44
N SER A 334 2.34 14.85 23.28
CA SER A 334 2.80 15.35 21.99
C SER A 334 1.66 15.90 21.11
N VAL A 335 2.00 16.84 20.22
CA VAL A 335 1.06 17.36 19.20
C VAL A 335 0.53 16.24 18.32
N GLU A 336 1.43 15.36 17.88
CA GLU A 336 1.13 14.14 17.12
C GLU A 336 0.08 13.28 17.79
N GLU A 337 0.24 12.96 19.08
CA GLU A 337 -0.70 12.09 19.80
C GLU A 337 -2.08 12.74 19.97
N ILE A 338 -2.11 14.02 20.34
CA ILE A 338 -3.36 14.74 20.58
C ILE A 338 -4.19 14.83 19.30
N ILE A 339 -3.56 15.17 18.17
CA ILE A 339 -4.25 15.33 16.89
C ILE A 339 -4.51 13.98 16.24
N GLY A 340 -3.48 13.15 16.13
CA GLY A 340 -3.52 11.87 15.45
C GLY A 340 -4.51 10.91 16.07
N GLU A 341 -4.57 10.81 17.40
CA GLU A 341 -5.56 9.96 18.07
C GLU A 341 -6.98 10.52 17.96
N GLY A 342 -7.13 11.85 18.01
CA GLY A 342 -8.41 12.51 17.78
C GLY A 342 -9.00 12.18 16.41
N VAL A 343 -8.15 12.19 15.38
CA VAL A 343 -8.49 11.83 14.00
C VAL A 343 -8.75 10.32 13.87
N ARG A 344 -7.80 9.48 14.30
CA ARG A 344 -7.86 8.01 14.17
C ARG A 344 -9.12 7.44 14.80
N ALA A 345 -9.52 7.94 15.97
CA ALA A 345 -10.69 7.45 16.70
C ALA A 345 -11.99 7.66 15.90
N ILE A 346 -12.16 8.81 15.25
CA ILE A 346 -13.38 9.13 14.47
C ILE A 346 -13.39 8.36 13.15
N CYS A 347 -12.26 8.25 12.46
CA CYS A 347 -12.15 7.46 11.22
C CYS A 347 -12.11 5.94 11.47
N ARG A 348 -11.97 5.53 12.74
CA ARG A 348 -11.78 4.14 13.17
C ARG A 348 -10.59 3.49 12.43
N GLY A 349 -9.48 4.21 12.29
CA GLY A 349 -8.27 3.69 11.65
C GLY A 349 -7.48 2.72 12.54
N ASP A 350 -6.69 1.85 11.92
CA ASP A 350 -5.77 0.95 12.65
C ASP A 350 -4.66 1.74 13.34
N SER A 351 -4.06 2.68 12.62
CA SER A 351 -3.00 3.55 13.11
C SER A 351 -2.93 4.82 12.27
N TYR A 352 -2.02 5.72 12.61
CA TYR A 352 -1.79 6.95 11.85
C TYR A 352 -0.30 7.27 11.75
N LYS A 353 0.03 8.14 10.81
CA LYS A 353 1.33 8.83 10.74
C LYS A 353 1.10 10.33 10.71
N PHE A 354 1.90 11.06 11.47
CA PHE A 354 1.84 12.50 11.56
C PHE A 354 2.97 13.16 10.77
N HIS A 355 2.63 14.13 9.95
CA HIS A 355 3.56 14.89 9.14
C HIS A 355 3.32 16.38 9.37
N ALA A 356 4.38 17.16 9.57
CA ALA A 356 4.30 18.59 9.77
C ALA A 356 5.32 19.32 8.90
N ALA A 357 4.98 20.53 8.46
CA ALA A 357 5.88 21.39 7.69
C ALA A 357 6.92 22.03 8.64
N GLY A 358 7.90 21.24 9.07
CA GLY A 358 8.93 21.61 10.05
C GLY A 358 8.55 21.27 11.50
N ARG A 359 9.40 21.68 12.45
CA ARG A 359 9.31 21.36 13.87
C ARG A 359 9.77 22.50 14.76
N GLU A 360 9.20 22.59 15.96
CA GLU A 360 9.68 23.41 17.07
C GLU A 360 10.17 22.56 18.25
N ASP A 361 11.03 23.14 19.09
CA ASP A 361 11.49 22.50 20.33
C ASP A 361 10.34 22.37 21.35
N ILE A 362 10.50 21.50 22.36
CA ILE A 362 9.48 21.24 23.39
C ILE A 362 9.05 22.52 24.12
N ASP A 363 10.01 23.40 24.42
CA ASP A 363 9.84 24.65 25.15
C ASP A 363 9.33 25.82 24.29
N VAL A 364 9.08 25.58 23.00
CA VAL A 364 8.66 26.59 22.03
C VAL A 364 7.17 26.45 21.72
N ARG A 365 6.43 27.56 21.76
CA ARG A 365 5.01 27.58 21.34
C ARG A 365 4.90 27.79 19.83
N MET A 366 3.81 27.29 19.25
CA MET A 366 3.41 27.58 17.87
C MET A 366 2.09 28.36 17.91
N LEU A 367 2.17 29.65 17.60
CA LEU A 367 1.09 30.63 17.69
C LEU A 367 0.64 31.14 16.30
N GLY A 368 -0.05 32.28 16.28
CA GLY A 368 -0.51 32.98 15.08
C GLY A 368 -1.36 32.10 14.16
N SER A 369 -0.91 31.89 12.92
CA SER A 369 -1.62 31.07 11.93
C SER A 369 -1.54 29.55 12.23
N GLY A 370 -0.57 29.13 13.05
CA GLY A 370 -0.28 27.73 13.35
C GLY A 370 0.63 27.06 12.32
N ARG A 371 1.10 25.84 12.59
CA ARG A 371 1.94 25.07 11.66
C ARG A 371 1.09 24.11 10.81
N PRO A 372 1.28 24.08 9.48
CA PRO A 372 0.69 23.07 8.61
C PRO A 372 1.06 21.65 8.99
N PHE A 373 0.07 20.75 9.00
CA PHE A 373 0.23 19.33 9.27
C PHE A 373 -0.70 18.47 8.42
N LEU A 374 -0.37 17.18 8.38
CA LEU A 374 -1.12 16.11 7.75
C LEU A 374 -1.13 14.88 8.66
N VAL A 375 -2.29 14.26 8.83
CA VAL A 375 -2.45 12.95 9.45
C VAL A 375 -2.82 11.95 8.36
N GLU A 376 -1.93 11.01 8.08
CA GLU A 376 -2.18 9.83 7.24
C GLU A 376 -2.80 8.76 8.13
N VAL A 377 -4.09 8.46 7.95
CA VAL A 377 -4.78 7.44 8.74
C VAL A 377 -4.82 6.14 7.95
N LEU A 378 -4.29 5.06 8.53
CA LEU A 378 -4.20 3.76 7.87
C LEU A 378 -5.48 2.96 8.06
N ASN A 379 -5.95 2.35 6.96
CA ASN A 379 -7.01 1.36 6.94
C ASN A 379 -8.30 1.78 7.69
N VAL A 380 -8.87 2.92 7.29
CA VAL A 380 -10.07 3.47 7.93
C VAL A 380 -11.32 2.66 7.59
N ARG A 381 -12.21 2.52 8.56
CA ARG A 381 -13.48 1.80 8.35
C ARG A 381 -14.48 2.68 7.63
N SER A 382 -14.54 3.96 7.95
CA SER A 382 -15.38 4.96 7.29
C SER A 382 -14.56 6.16 6.83
N ILE A 383 -14.96 6.75 5.70
CA ILE A 383 -14.44 8.04 5.26
C ILE A 383 -15.23 9.11 6.02
N PRO A 384 -14.58 10.00 6.79
CA PRO A 384 -15.29 10.99 7.58
C PRO A 384 -15.94 12.04 6.68
N SER A 385 -17.18 12.38 7.00
CA SER A 385 -17.90 13.52 6.45
C SER A 385 -17.31 14.85 6.92
N ALA A 386 -17.67 15.95 6.25
CA ALA A 386 -17.25 17.29 6.67
C ALA A 386 -17.68 17.61 8.12
N ILE A 387 -18.84 17.10 8.55
CA ILE A 387 -19.35 17.28 9.91
C ILE A 387 -18.48 16.53 10.92
N GLU A 388 -18.10 15.29 10.63
CA GLU A 388 -17.20 14.51 11.49
C GLU A 388 -15.80 15.14 11.57
N VAL A 389 -15.30 15.70 10.47
CA VAL A 389 -14.05 16.48 10.48
C VAL A 389 -14.16 17.70 11.37
N GLN A 390 -15.28 18.42 11.34
CA GLN A 390 -15.53 19.53 12.26
C GLN A 390 -15.60 19.07 13.73
N GLN A 391 -16.25 17.93 14.00
CA GLN A 391 -16.30 17.34 15.35
C GLN A 391 -14.91 16.96 15.87
N ILE A 392 -14.00 16.46 15.01
CA ILE A 392 -12.60 16.24 15.39
C ILE A 392 -11.98 17.56 15.86
N ALA A 393 -12.14 18.63 15.09
CA ALA A 393 -11.57 19.93 15.41
C ALA A 393 -12.13 20.51 16.71
N GLU A 394 -13.44 20.42 16.92
CA GLU A 394 -14.11 20.87 18.15
C GLU A 394 -13.65 20.07 19.37
N LYS A 395 -13.57 18.74 19.26
CA LYS A 395 -13.09 17.86 20.33
C LYS A 395 -11.66 18.21 20.76
N ILE A 396 -10.76 18.42 19.80
CA ILE A 396 -9.37 18.82 20.09
C ILE A 396 -9.33 20.21 20.73
N ASN A 397 -10.05 21.17 20.16
CA ASN A 397 -10.04 22.57 20.62
C ASN A 397 -10.68 22.79 21.99
N ASN A 398 -11.63 21.93 22.39
CA ASN A 398 -12.33 22.00 23.67
C ASN A 398 -11.70 21.12 24.77
N SER A 399 -10.53 20.51 24.51
CA SER A 399 -9.75 19.76 25.50
C SER A 399 -9.42 20.61 26.73
N GLU A 400 -9.65 20.06 27.93
CA GLU A 400 -9.43 20.73 29.22
C GLU A 400 -7.98 21.22 29.39
N LYS A 401 -7.01 20.41 28.94
CA LYS A 401 -5.57 20.71 29.08
C LYS A 401 -5.12 21.86 28.17
N LYS A 402 -5.86 22.16 27.10
CA LYS A 402 -5.59 23.26 26.14
C LYS A 402 -4.16 23.28 25.57
N TYR A 403 -3.49 22.14 25.49
CA TYR A 403 -2.11 22.07 24.97
C TYR A 403 -2.00 22.43 23.49
N VAL A 404 -2.96 21.98 22.70
CA VAL A 404 -2.97 22.09 21.24
C VAL A 404 -4.34 22.53 20.79
N ARG A 405 -4.37 23.38 19.75
CA ARG A 405 -5.58 23.73 19.00
C ARG A 405 -5.35 23.43 17.53
N VAL A 406 -6.42 23.14 16.81
CA VAL A 406 -6.39 22.93 15.35
C VAL A 406 -7.29 23.93 14.64
N ARG A 407 -6.90 24.26 13.41
CA ARG A 407 -7.61 25.17 12.51
C ARG A 407 -7.66 24.57 11.11
N ASN A 408 -8.69 24.93 10.37
CA ASN A 408 -8.89 24.58 8.96
C ASN A 408 -8.70 23.08 8.67
N LEU A 409 -9.25 22.23 9.54
CA LEU A 409 -9.16 20.79 9.38
C LEU A 409 -10.01 20.35 8.18
N LYS A 410 -9.41 19.64 7.22
CA LYS A 410 -10.08 19.18 5.99
C LYS A 410 -9.63 17.76 5.63
N LEU A 411 -10.54 16.97 5.10
CA LEU A 411 -10.19 15.74 4.37
C LEU A 411 -9.55 16.18 3.04
N VAL A 412 -8.39 15.62 2.72
CA VAL A 412 -7.58 16.03 1.56
C VAL A 412 -7.10 14.82 0.76
N GLY A 413 -6.86 15.01 -0.53
CA GLY A 413 -6.27 13.99 -1.39
C GLY A 413 -4.75 13.93 -1.28
N SER A 414 -4.14 12.97 -1.98
CA SER A 414 -2.69 12.70 -1.95
C SER A 414 -1.83 13.85 -2.50
N GLU A 415 -2.40 14.74 -3.30
CA GLU A 415 -1.76 15.93 -3.85
C GLU A 415 -1.23 16.90 -2.78
N ILE A 416 -1.79 16.84 -1.56
CA ILE A 416 -1.36 17.64 -0.41
C ILE A 416 0.11 17.41 -0.02
N TRP A 417 0.67 16.25 -0.37
CA TRP A 417 2.07 15.93 -0.11
C TRP A 417 3.04 16.87 -0.83
N THR A 418 2.67 17.36 -2.01
CA THR A 418 3.49 18.33 -2.75
C THR A 418 3.53 19.66 -1.98
N MET A 419 2.38 20.15 -1.52
CA MET A 419 2.30 21.34 -0.65
C MET A 419 3.12 21.14 0.64
N MET A 420 3.00 20.01 1.34
CA MET A 420 3.76 19.77 2.57
C MET A 420 5.28 19.84 2.37
N ARG A 421 5.80 19.32 1.25
CA ARG A 421 7.24 19.40 0.91
C ARG A 421 7.67 20.81 0.54
N GLU A 422 6.84 21.51 -0.24
CA GLU A 422 7.09 22.91 -0.62
C GLU A 422 7.10 23.82 0.61
N GLY A 423 6.16 23.64 1.53
CA GLY A 423 6.05 24.39 2.79
C GLY A 423 7.22 24.18 3.76
N GLU A 424 7.79 22.98 3.80
CA GLU A 424 9.03 22.74 4.56
C GLU A 424 10.19 23.56 3.98
N ALA A 425 10.30 23.59 2.65
CA ALA A 425 11.27 24.38 1.91
C ALA A 425 10.94 25.89 1.87
N GLU A 426 9.71 26.26 2.19
CA GLU A 426 9.23 27.64 2.10
C GLU A 426 9.95 28.54 3.09
N LYS A 427 10.35 29.70 2.57
CA LYS A 427 11.60 30.32 2.99
C LYS A 427 11.48 31.09 4.29
N GLN A 428 10.30 31.40 4.80
CA GLN A 428 10.19 32.38 5.89
C GLN A 428 9.37 31.88 7.08
N LYS A 429 9.92 32.06 8.26
CA LYS A 429 9.24 31.82 9.54
C LYS A 429 9.37 33.07 10.41
N GLN A 430 8.33 33.37 11.17
CA GLN A 430 8.32 34.48 12.12
C GLN A 430 8.34 33.97 13.55
N TYR A 431 9.03 34.72 14.40
CA TYR A 431 9.26 34.37 15.78
C TYR A 431 9.10 35.59 16.69
N ALA A 432 8.75 35.31 17.94
CA ALA A 432 8.84 36.24 19.05
C ALA A 432 9.70 35.61 20.14
N ALA A 433 10.77 36.29 20.53
CA ALA A 433 11.72 35.82 21.53
C ALA A 433 11.78 36.80 22.71
N LEU A 434 11.57 36.30 23.92
CA LEU A 434 11.90 37.04 25.13
C LEU A 434 13.39 36.86 25.39
N ILE A 435 14.14 37.96 25.32
CA ILE A 435 15.59 37.95 25.50
C ILE A 435 15.98 38.79 26.71
N TRP A 436 17.11 38.43 27.31
CA TRP A 436 17.78 39.19 28.36
C TRP A 436 19.15 39.65 27.86
N THR A 437 19.56 40.86 28.22
CA THR A 437 20.89 41.40 27.91
C THR A 437 21.66 41.77 29.18
N SER A 438 22.99 41.61 29.17
CA SER A 438 23.83 41.92 30.33
C SER A 438 23.98 43.40 30.64
N ARG A 439 23.56 44.27 29.72
CA ARG A 439 23.46 45.72 29.91
C ARG A 439 22.10 46.19 29.43
N GLU A 440 21.66 47.33 29.95
CA GLU A 440 20.51 48.04 29.39
C GLU A 440 20.86 48.54 27.97
N LEU A 441 19.92 48.35 27.06
CA LEU A 441 20.00 48.82 25.67
C LEU A 441 19.51 50.26 25.58
N THR A 442 20.26 51.06 24.84
CA THR A 442 19.88 52.44 24.53
C THR A 442 18.87 52.46 23.37
N GLU A 443 18.20 53.60 23.18
CA GLU A 443 17.32 53.78 22.03
C GLU A 443 18.05 53.57 20.69
N THR A 444 19.33 53.97 20.61
CA THR A 444 20.16 53.74 19.41
C THR A 444 20.41 52.26 19.14
N ASP A 445 20.57 51.45 20.19
CA ASP A 445 20.69 50.00 20.05
C ASP A 445 19.41 49.41 19.44
N LEU A 446 18.23 49.79 19.97
CA LEU A 446 16.94 49.30 19.50
C LEU A 446 16.70 49.68 18.03
N GLN A 447 17.00 50.94 17.67
CA GLN A 447 16.90 51.42 16.30
C GLN A 447 17.86 50.68 15.36
N SER A 448 19.09 50.39 15.79
CA SER A 448 20.07 49.68 14.96
C SER A 448 19.59 48.26 14.59
N ILE A 449 18.97 47.54 15.54
CA ILE A 449 18.38 46.23 15.28
C ILE A 449 17.21 46.33 14.32
N SER A 450 16.30 47.28 14.57
CA SER A 450 15.08 47.45 13.76
C SER A 450 15.34 47.90 12.31
N LEU A 451 16.42 48.68 12.09
CA LEU A 451 16.88 49.11 10.77
C LEU A 451 17.60 48.00 9.98
N THR A 452 18.09 46.96 10.65
CA THR A 452 18.79 45.85 10.00
C THR A 452 17.79 44.96 9.26
N LYS A 453 17.90 44.91 7.93
CA LYS A 453 17.07 44.08 7.04
C LYS A 453 17.95 43.20 6.16
N ASP A 454 17.42 42.03 5.79
CA ASP A 454 18.06 41.03 4.93
C ASP A 454 19.54 40.75 5.28
N MET A 455 19.82 40.62 6.57
CA MET A 455 21.16 40.36 7.09
C MET A 455 21.53 38.89 6.90
N GLU A 456 22.66 38.61 6.26
CA GLU A 456 23.24 37.28 6.23
C GLU A 456 23.97 36.96 7.54
N ILE A 457 23.72 35.75 8.06
CA ILE A 457 24.43 35.16 9.19
C ILE A 457 25.03 33.82 8.78
N ILE A 458 26.09 33.45 9.47
CA ILE A 458 26.74 32.15 9.34
C ILE A 458 26.46 31.36 10.62
N GLN A 459 25.75 30.24 10.50
CA GLN A 459 25.48 29.33 11.61
C GLN A 459 26.18 28.00 11.41
N LYS A 460 27.08 27.66 12.33
CA LYS A 460 27.51 26.27 12.50
C LYS A 460 26.37 25.48 13.14
N THR A 461 26.39 24.18 12.93
CA THR A 461 25.42 23.27 13.54
C THR A 461 25.50 23.42 15.07
N PRO A 462 24.38 23.76 15.75
CA PRO A 462 24.39 24.09 17.17
C PRO A 462 24.94 22.99 18.05
N ILE A 463 25.66 23.35 19.11
CA ILE A 463 26.27 22.37 20.05
C ILE A 463 25.23 21.36 20.55
N ARG A 464 24.05 21.84 20.99
CA ARG A 464 22.99 21.00 21.54
C ARG A 464 22.42 19.95 20.59
N VAL A 465 22.66 20.06 19.28
CA VAL A 465 22.19 19.09 18.27
C VAL A 465 23.31 18.32 17.59
N LEU A 466 24.58 18.57 17.94
CA LEU A 466 25.73 17.90 17.32
C LEU A 466 25.72 16.38 17.50
N HIS A 467 25.14 15.86 18.59
CA HIS A 467 25.00 14.42 18.83
C HIS A 467 24.14 13.70 17.77
N ARG A 468 23.33 14.44 17.00
CA ARG A 468 22.38 13.89 16.02
C ARG A 468 22.46 14.52 14.63
N ARG A 469 23.30 15.53 14.43
CA ARG A 469 23.44 16.26 13.16
C ARG A 469 24.91 16.44 12.81
N SER A 470 25.23 16.24 11.53
CA SER A 470 26.59 16.48 11.03
C SER A 470 27.01 17.94 11.25
N PRO A 471 28.27 18.18 11.66
CA PRO A 471 28.80 19.53 11.84
C PRO A 471 28.94 20.21 10.49
N LEU A 472 28.04 21.15 10.21
CA LEU A 472 28.01 21.93 8.98
C LEU A 472 27.84 23.42 9.29
N GLU A 473 28.43 24.25 8.45
CA GLU A 473 28.26 25.70 8.45
C GLU A 473 27.28 26.08 7.34
N ARG A 474 26.32 26.96 7.66
CA ARG A 474 25.26 27.35 6.73
C ARG A 474 25.02 28.86 6.80
N LYS A 475 24.97 29.50 5.63
CA LYS A 475 24.46 30.86 5.51
C LYS A 475 22.95 30.88 5.69
N ARG A 476 22.45 31.85 6.45
CA ARG A 476 21.03 32.10 6.69
C ARG A 476 20.75 33.59 6.59
N THR A 477 19.53 33.95 6.18
CA THR A 477 19.11 35.35 6.12
C THR A 477 18.14 35.67 7.24
N ILE A 478 18.38 36.75 7.97
CA ILE A 478 17.42 37.41 8.84
C ILE A 478 16.78 38.53 8.04
N HIS A 479 15.53 38.35 7.64
CA HIS A 479 14.83 39.29 6.74
C HIS A 479 14.52 40.60 7.43
N TRP A 480 14.01 40.52 8.66
CA TRP A 480 13.78 41.70 9.49
C TRP A 480 13.78 41.31 10.96
N MET A 481 14.08 42.30 11.80
CA MET A 481 13.94 42.25 13.24
C MET A 481 13.27 43.53 13.73
N GLU A 482 12.60 43.44 14.87
CA GLU A 482 12.11 44.55 15.68
C GLU A 482 12.35 44.17 17.15
N ILE A 483 12.74 45.13 17.97
CA ILE A 483 13.05 44.90 19.38
C ILE A 483 12.39 45.96 20.25
N GLU A 484 11.70 45.50 21.28
CA GLU A 484 10.95 46.36 22.19
C GLU A 484 11.35 46.05 23.63
N LYS A 485 11.47 47.10 24.46
CA LYS A 485 11.74 46.94 25.89
C LYS A 485 10.49 46.43 26.59
N VAL A 486 10.64 45.42 27.44
CA VAL A 486 9.53 44.96 28.29
C VAL A 486 9.27 46.01 29.38
N ALA A 487 8.01 46.42 29.52
CA ALA A 487 7.59 47.38 30.53
C ALA A 487 8.06 46.97 31.94
N ASP A 488 8.47 47.95 32.74
CA ASP A 488 8.93 47.77 34.12
C ASP A 488 10.16 46.85 34.30
N SER A 489 10.95 46.64 33.24
CA SER A 489 12.20 45.87 33.29
C SER A 489 13.37 46.64 32.67
N SER A 490 14.56 46.56 33.25
CA SER A 490 15.77 47.24 32.74
C SER A 490 16.52 46.45 31.66
N ASN A 491 16.36 45.13 31.59
CA ASN A 491 17.26 44.26 30.80
C ASN A 491 16.54 43.18 29.97
N TYR A 492 15.21 43.18 29.93
CA TYR A 492 14.42 42.24 29.14
C TYR A 492 13.77 42.93 27.96
N TYR A 493 13.82 42.26 26.81
CA TYR A 493 13.34 42.77 25.54
C TYR A 493 12.56 41.69 24.79
N LEU A 494 11.55 42.12 24.04
CA LEU A 494 10.85 41.28 23.08
C LEU A 494 11.49 41.49 21.71
N LEU A 495 12.10 40.45 21.17
CA LEU A 495 12.67 40.43 19.82
C LEU A 495 11.69 39.72 18.87
N LEU A 496 11.09 40.48 17.96
CA LEU A 496 10.30 39.97 16.85
C LEU A 496 11.20 39.83 15.63
N LEU A 497 11.12 38.71 14.91
CA LEU A 497 11.98 38.49 13.76
C LEU A 497 11.37 37.57 12.71
N CYS A 498 11.72 37.81 11.45
CA CYS A 498 11.44 36.93 10.32
C CYS A 498 12.75 36.42 9.73
N THR A 499 12.87 35.10 9.61
CA THR A 499 14.12 34.47 9.19
C THR A 499 13.91 33.49 8.06
N GLN A 500 15.00 33.18 7.37
CA GLN A 500 15.05 32.07 6.45
C GLN A 500 14.70 30.75 7.17
N ALA A 501 14.11 29.81 6.45
CA ALA A 501 13.91 28.43 6.88
C ALA A 501 15.19 27.78 7.44
N GLY A 502 15.05 27.05 8.55
CA GLY A 502 16.17 26.32 9.17
C GLY A 502 17.21 27.23 9.84
N THR A 503 16.83 28.45 10.20
CA THR A 503 17.62 29.34 11.07
C THR A 503 17.42 28.92 12.53
N TYR A 504 18.51 28.76 13.26
CA TYR A 504 18.49 28.39 14.68
C TYR A 504 18.41 29.66 15.54
N ILE A 505 17.20 29.99 15.99
CA ILE A 505 16.90 31.29 16.62
C ILE A 505 17.58 31.44 17.98
N LYS A 506 17.60 30.38 18.79
CA LYS A 506 18.27 30.42 20.11
C LYS A 506 19.73 30.82 19.93
N GLU A 507 20.42 30.13 19.03
CA GLU A 507 21.83 30.34 18.72
C GLU A 507 22.10 31.69 18.02
N PHE A 508 21.14 32.22 17.27
CA PHE A 508 21.22 33.59 16.76
C PHE A 508 21.17 34.65 17.87
N VAL A 509 20.45 34.39 18.98
CA VAL A 509 20.43 35.29 20.13
C VAL A 509 21.74 35.21 20.92
N HIS A 510 22.07 34.02 21.45
CA HIS A 510 23.20 33.85 22.39
C HIS A 510 24.55 33.57 21.72
N GLY A 511 24.60 33.44 20.40
CA GLY A 511 25.83 33.28 19.60
C GLY A 511 26.47 31.90 19.64
N ASP A 512 25.95 30.95 20.42
CA ASP A 512 26.47 29.58 20.59
C ASP A 512 27.99 29.52 20.79
N LEU A 513 28.51 30.34 21.72
CA LEU A 513 29.95 30.49 21.97
C LEU A 513 30.76 30.91 20.73
N GLY A 514 30.19 31.80 19.91
CA GLY A 514 30.82 32.32 18.68
C GLY A 514 30.61 31.43 17.45
N ARG A 515 29.78 30.38 17.53
CA ARG A 515 29.46 29.48 16.42
C ARG A 515 28.36 30.01 15.49
N THR A 516 27.65 31.05 15.91
CA THR A 516 26.74 31.86 15.08
C THR A 516 27.24 33.29 15.01
N HIS A 517 27.44 33.82 13.80
CA HIS A 517 27.91 35.18 13.60
C HIS A 517 27.35 35.84 12.31
N PRO A 518 26.89 37.10 12.36
CA PRO A 518 26.60 37.85 13.58
C PRO A 518 25.46 37.20 14.39
N SER A 519 25.47 37.46 15.69
CA SER A 519 24.43 37.15 16.69
C SER A 519 23.97 38.41 17.39
N ILE A 520 22.80 38.40 18.03
CA ILE A 520 22.29 39.56 18.80
C ILE A 520 23.31 40.04 19.82
N GLY A 521 23.93 39.13 20.58
CA GLY A 521 24.98 39.51 21.53
C GLY A 521 26.17 40.23 20.87
N SER A 522 26.66 39.72 19.74
CA SER A 522 27.75 40.37 19.01
C SER A 522 27.35 41.71 18.37
N MET A 523 26.10 41.84 17.90
CA MET A 523 25.59 43.08 17.31
C MET A 523 25.46 44.19 18.35
N LEU A 524 25.01 43.85 19.55
CA LEU A 524 24.80 44.79 20.65
C LEU A 524 26.06 44.99 21.53
N GLY A 525 27.15 44.28 21.24
CA GLY A 525 28.37 44.33 22.05
C GLY A 525 28.16 43.91 23.51
N CYS A 526 27.22 43.02 23.78
CA CYS A 526 26.91 42.54 25.13
C CYS A 526 26.51 41.06 25.12
N ARG A 527 26.41 40.44 26.30
CA ARG A 527 25.86 39.09 26.40
C ARG A 527 24.35 39.16 26.25
N ALA A 528 23.80 38.30 25.39
CA ALA A 528 22.37 38.13 25.19
C ALA A 528 21.99 36.66 25.44
N GLU A 529 20.85 36.44 26.08
CA GLU A 529 20.29 35.11 26.38
C GLU A 529 18.83 35.07 25.96
N ILE A 530 18.36 33.89 25.55
CA ILE A 530 16.96 33.66 25.19
C ILE A 530 16.25 32.90 26.31
N LEU A 531 15.10 33.41 26.74
CA LEU A 531 14.34 32.85 27.86
C LEU A 531 13.09 32.11 27.37
N GLN A 532 12.44 32.68 26.37
CA GLN A 532 11.24 32.11 25.76
C GLN A 532 11.26 32.38 24.27
N LEU A 533 10.71 31.44 23.52
CA LEU A 533 10.60 31.54 22.07
C LEU A 533 9.23 31.03 21.63
N ASP A 534 8.60 31.78 20.75
CA ASP A 534 7.38 31.41 20.07
C ASP A 534 7.60 31.50 18.57
N VAL A 535 7.06 30.53 17.83
CA VAL A 535 6.84 30.69 16.40
C VAL A 535 5.51 31.43 16.25
N THR A 536 5.52 32.57 15.57
CA THR A 536 4.31 33.40 15.39
C THR A 536 3.70 33.18 14.01
N ASP A 537 4.49 32.79 13.01
CA ASP A 537 3.96 32.48 11.68
C ASP A 537 4.84 31.50 10.91
N VAL A 538 4.17 30.66 10.12
CA VAL A 538 4.80 29.81 9.11
C VAL A 538 4.16 30.22 7.78
N LYS A 539 4.91 31.04 7.02
CA LYS A 539 4.46 31.60 5.75
C LYS A 539 4.36 30.46 4.73
N MET A 540 3.12 30.03 4.50
CA MET A 540 2.77 28.96 3.58
C MET A 540 1.27 29.04 3.29
N ASP A 541 0.88 29.07 2.03
CA ASP A 541 -0.53 28.92 1.70
C ASP A 541 -0.91 27.43 1.86
N PHE A 542 -1.71 27.13 2.89
CA PHE A 542 -2.09 25.75 3.21
C PHE A 542 -3.52 25.69 3.70
N LEU A 543 -4.39 25.07 2.89
CA LEU A 543 -5.78 24.77 3.22
C LEU A 543 -6.57 25.97 3.80
N GLN A 544 -6.39 27.16 3.22
CA GLN A 544 -7.10 28.37 3.64
C GLN A 544 -8.62 28.21 3.56
#